data_AF-A0A3L6EQK7-F1
#
_entry.id   AF-A0A3L6EQK7-F1
#
_cell.length_a   1.000
_cell.length_b   1.000
_cell.length_c   1.000
_cell.angle_alpha   90.00
_cell.angle_beta   90.00
_cell.angle_gamma   90.00
#
_symmetry.space_group_name_H-M   'P 1'
#
loop_
_entity.id
_entity.type
_entity.pdbx_description
1 polymer ?
#
loop_
_entity_poly.entity_id
_entity_poly.type
_entity_poly.pdbx_seq_one_letter_code
_entity_poly.pdbx_strand_id
1 'polypeptide(L)'
;MARTVPATAFLCQAGCDHVVIFPFMAKGHMLLLLHFATTLSAQHGRLRVTLVTTPGNVAFAQSRLPASVGLVALSFPSFPPLS
;
A
#
# COMPACT_ATOMS: atom_id res chain seq x y z
N MET A 1 21.46 -3.75 -1.42
CA MET A 1 21.39 -2.76 -0.33
C MET A 1 19.94 -2.55 0.06
N ALA A 2 19.50 -3.19 1.15
CA ALA A 2 18.15 -2.98 1.70
C ALA A 2 18.17 -1.65 2.48
N ARG A 3 17.34 -0.68 2.07
CA ARG A 3 17.17 0.56 2.83
C ARG A 3 16.33 0.27 4.06
N THR A 4 16.96 0.32 5.22
CA THR A 4 16.32 0.36 6.54
C THR A 4 15.34 1.53 6.57
N VAL A 5 14.04 1.23 6.68
CA VAL A 5 13.01 2.23 6.95
C VAL A 5 13.16 2.63 8.42
N PRO A 6 13.31 3.93 8.77
CA PRO A 6 13.49 4.34 10.15
C PRO A 6 12.28 3.95 10.99
N ALA A 7 12.54 3.38 12.17
CA ALA A 7 11.57 2.86 13.12
C ALA A 7 10.83 3.95 13.93
N THR A 8 10.50 5.09 13.31
CA THR A 8 9.37 5.93 13.74
C THR A 8 8.05 5.40 13.16
N ALA A 9 8.00 4.08 12.95
CA ALA A 9 6.87 3.34 12.47
C ALA A 9 5.67 3.56 13.41
N PHE A 10 4.64 4.21 12.88
CA PHE A 10 3.23 4.01 13.24
C PHE A 10 2.99 3.56 14.69
N LEU A 11 3.10 4.48 15.66
CA LEU A 11 2.79 4.22 17.08
C LEU A 11 1.28 4.02 17.27
N CYS A 12 0.78 2.89 16.81
CA CYS A 12 -0.59 2.42 16.94
C CYS A 12 -0.52 0.92 17.31
N GLN A 13 0.14 0.64 18.43
CA GLN A 13 0.58 -0.72 18.78
C GLN A 13 -0.53 -1.58 19.45
N ALA A 14 -1.71 -1.02 19.69
CA ALA A 14 -2.95 -1.76 19.94
C ALA A 14 -4.12 -0.77 19.87
N GLY A 15 -5.11 -1.01 18.99
CA GLY A 15 -6.36 -0.24 18.96
C GLY A 15 -6.50 0.84 17.88
N CYS A 16 -5.69 0.83 16.83
CA CYS A 16 -5.94 1.65 15.65
C CYS A 16 -6.54 0.78 14.54
N ASP A 17 -7.70 1.17 14.05
CA ASP A 17 -8.34 0.52 12.91
C ASP A 17 -7.36 0.54 11.72
N HIS A 18 -7.26 -0.59 11.01
CA HIS A 18 -6.33 -0.76 9.89
C HIS A 18 -7.09 -1.22 8.65
N VAL A 19 -7.04 -0.39 7.61
CA VAL A 19 -7.60 -0.72 6.30
C VAL A 19 -6.49 -1.12 5.35
N VAL A 20 -6.65 -2.31 4.76
CA VAL A 20 -5.78 -2.84 3.71
C VAL A 20 -6.54 -2.78 2.38
N ILE A 21 -5.95 -2.12 1.38
CA ILE A 21 -6.54 -1.95 0.04
C ILE A 21 -5.78 -2.85 -0.92
N PHE A 22 -6.49 -3.79 -1.53
CA PHE A 22 -5.96 -4.68 -2.57
C PHE A 22 -6.65 -4.39 -3.90
N PRO A 23 -6.10 -3.49 -4.73
CA PRO A 23 -6.72 -3.10 -5.98
C PRO A 23 -6.57 -4.18 -7.05
N PHE A 24 -7.63 -4.43 -7.83
CA PHE A 24 -7.50 -5.12 -9.10
C PHE A 24 -6.83 -4.18 -10.11
N MET A 25 -5.66 -4.56 -10.61
CA MET A 25 -4.81 -3.70 -11.44
C MET A 25 -5.34 -3.63 -12.89
N ALA A 26 -6.37 -2.84 -13.12
CA ALA A 26 -6.86 -2.47 -14.45
C ALA A 26 -6.63 -0.98 -14.73
N LYS A 27 -6.27 -0.62 -15.97
CA LYS A 27 -6.03 0.77 -16.41
C LYS A 27 -7.31 1.60 -16.22
N GLY A 28 -7.37 2.40 -15.16
CA GLY A 28 -8.50 3.27 -14.80
C GLY A 28 -8.83 3.24 -13.30
N HIS A 29 -8.86 2.05 -12.68
CA HIS A 29 -9.24 1.90 -11.26
C HIS A 29 -8.11 2.27 -10.28
N MET A 30 -6.86 2.25 -10.74
CA MET A 30 -5.72 2.49 -9.87
C MET A 30 -5.70 3.93 -9.33
N LEU A 31 -6.01 4.94 -10.16
CA LEU A 31 -5.98 6.33 -9.73
C LEU A 31 -7.07 6.62 -8.69
N LEU A 32 -8.26 6.05 -8.88
CA LEU A 32 -9.36 6.13 -7.91
C LEU A 32 -8.95 5.53 -6.56
N LEU A 33 -8.31 4.37 -6.58
CA LEU A 33 -7.90 3.67 -5.35
C LEU A 33 -6.75 4.38 -4.62
N LEU A 34 -5.84 5.02 -5.37
CA LEU A 34 -4.79 5.87 -4.79
C LEU A 34 -5.39 7.13 -4.13
N HIS A 35 -6.35 7.77 -4.80
CA HIS A 35 -7.05 8.91 -4.23
C HIS A 35 -7.84 8.52 -2.98
N PHE A 36 -8.57 7.40 -3.04
CA PHE A 36 -9.30 6.85 -1.90
C PHE A 36 -8.38 6.56 -0.70
N ALA A 37 -7.24 5.90 -0.92
CA ALA A 37 -6.27 5.60 0.14
C ALA A 37 -5.73 6.88 0.80
N THR A 38 -5.48 7.91 -0.02
CA THR A 38 -5.00 9.23 0.43
C THR A 38 -6.04 9.93 1.29
N THR A 39 -7.28 10.02 0.79
CA THR A 39 -8.39 10.67 1.51
C THR A 39 -8.69 9.96 2.82
N LEU A 40 -8.70 8.63 2.81
CA LEU A 40 -8.95 7.81 4.00
C LEU A 40 -7.87 8.02 5.07
N SER A 41 -6.60 8.08 4.66
CA SER A 41 -5.48 8.35 5.57
C SER A 41 -5.49 9.79 6.11
N ALA A 42 -5.94 10.77 5.32
CA ALA A 42 -5.97 12.17 5.72
C ALA A 42 -7.14 12.50 6.66
N GLN A 43 -8.32 11.90 6.43
CA GLN A 43 -9.53 12.19 7.19
C GLN A 43 -9.57 11.50 8.55
N HIS A 44 -8.83 10.40 8.72
CA HIS A 44 -8.87 9.59 9.93
C HIS A 44 -7.47 9.47 10.54
N GLY A 45 -7.09 10.41 11.42
CA GLY A 45 -5.76 10.45 12.04
C GLY A 45 -5.39 9.25 12.93
N ARG A 46 -6.34 8.37 13.25
CA ARG A 46 -6.12 7.10 13.98
C ARG A 46 -6.28 5.86 13.10
N LEU A 47 -6.48 6.03 11.79
CA LEU A 47 -6.67 4.95 10.84
C LEU A 47 -5.37 4.69 10.09
N ARG A 48 -4.85 3.47 10.22
CA ARG A 48 -3.74 3.03 9.39
C ARG A 48 -4.28 2.61 8.04
N VAL A 49 -3.65 3.06 6.96
CA VAL A 49 -4.02 2.66 5.60
C VAL A 49 -2.81 2.00 4.93
N THR A 50 -3.01 0.85 4.29
CA THR A 50 -1.96 0.17 3.54
C THR A 50 -2.47 -0.25 2.17
N LEU A 51 -1.79 0.19 1.12
CA LEU A 51 -2.04 -0.25 -0.24
C LEU A 51 -1.13 -1.42 -0.57
N VAL A 52 -1.73 -2.50 -1.07
CA VAL A 52 -0.99 -3.62 -1.64
C VAL A 52 -0.86 -3.42 -3.15
N THR A 53 0.32 -3.67 -3.69
CA THR A 53 0.61 -3.54 -5.12
C THR A 53 1.56 -4.63 -5.59
N THR A 54 1.92 -4.63 -6.87
CA THR A 54 2.95 -5.51 -7.43
C THR A 54 4.27 -4.77 -7.59
N PRO A 55 5.44 -5.45 -7.63
CA PRO A 55 6.74 -4.80 -7.82
C PRO A 55 6.79 -3.85 -9.01
N GLY A 56 6.19 -4.22 -10.15
CA GLY A 56 6.15 -3.38 -11.36
C GLY A 56 5.36 -2.08 -11.20
N ASN A 57 4.48 -1.98 -10.20
CA ASN A 57 3.62 -0.83 -9.96
C ASN A 57 4.06 0.04 -8.77
N VAL A 58 5.14 -0.33 -8.06
CA VAL A 58 5.61 0.38 -6.86
C VAL A 58 5.95 1.83 -7.15
N ALA A 59 6.76 2.09 -8.18
CA ALA A 59 7.18 3.45 -8.52
C ALA A 59 5.98 4.35 -8.85
N PHE A 60 5.00 3.80 -9.59
CA PHE A 60 3.77 4.51 -9.96
C PHE A 60 2.92 4.86 -8.73
N ALA A 61 2.80 3.94 -7.78
CA ALA A 61 2.05 4.15 -6.54
C ALA A 61 2.77 5.14 -5.60
N GLN A 62 4.08 4.97 -5.40
CA GLN A 62 4.88 5.84 -4.55
C GLN A 62 4.87 7.29 -5.02
N SER A 63 4.88 7.55 -6.33
CA SER A 63 4.86 8.92 -6.84
C SER A 63 3.51 9.64 -6.65
N ARG A 64 2.48 8.97 -6.13
CA ARG A 64 1.10 9.47 -6.01
C ARG A 64 0.51 9.34 -4.61
N LEU A 65 1.17 8.61 -3.71
CA LEU A 65 0.72 8.42 -2.33
C LEU A 65 1.50 9.33 -1.37
N PRO A 66 0.83 9.88 -0.35
CA PRO A 66 1.54 10.52 0.75
C PRO A 66 2.29 9.48 1.60
N ALA A 67 3.29 9.93 2.36
CA ALA A 67 4.06 9.06 3.26
C ALA A 67 3.23 8.43 4.40
N SER A 68 2.01 8.93 4.65
CA SER A 68 1.09 8.40 5.65
C SER A 68 0.42 7.08 5.23
N VAL A 69 0.43 6.75 3.92
CA VAL A 69 -0.11 5.49 3.40
C VAL A 69 1.03 4.47 3.30
N GLY A 70 0.90 3.35 4.00
CA GLY A 70 1.81 2.23 3.85
C GLY A 70 1.69 1.59 2.45
N LEU A 71 2.81 1.12 1.90
CA LEU A 71 2.84 0.45 0.60
C LEU A 71 3.53 -0.90 0.73
N VAL A 72 2.86 -1.96 0.28
CA VAL A 72 3.40 -3.34 0.29
C VAL A 72 3.39 -3.88 -1.13
N ALA A 73 4.53 -4.39 -1.59
CA ALA A 73 4.65 -5.06 -2.89
C ALA A 73 4.57 -6.57 -2.69
N LEU A 74 3.61 -7.22 -3.35
CA LEU A 74 3.48 -8.67 -3.42
C LEU A 74 3.80 -9.14 -4.84
N SER A 75 4.77 -10.05 -4.95
CA SER A 75 5.06 -10.74 -6.21
C SER A 75 3.91 -11.67 -6.59
N PHE A 76 3.68 -11.85 -7.89
CA PHE A 76 2.79 -12.91 -8.36
C PHE A 76 3.33 -14.28 -7.94
N PRO A 77 2.45 -15.21 -7.54
CA PRO A 77 2.88 -16.57 -7.25
C PRO A 77 3.49 -17.19 -8.51
N SER A 78 4.67 -17.79 -8.37
CA SER A 78 5.21 -18.66 -9.41
C SER A 78 4.46 -19.98 -9.35
N PHE A 79 3.77 -20.35 -10.44
CA PHE A 79 3.28 -21.72 -10.57
C PHE A 79 4.49 -22.63 -10.77
N PRO A 80 4.59 -23.77 -10.06
CA PRO A 80 5.53 -24.80 -10.46
C PRO A 80 5.22 -25.19 -11.92
N PRO A 81 6.24 -25.49 -12.73
CA PRO A 81 6.02 -25.95 -14.10
C PRO A 81 5.07 -27.17 -14.07
N LEU A 82 4.02 -27.12 -14.87
CA LEU A 82 3.13 -28.26 -15.06
C LEU A 82 3.94 -29.33 -15.81
N SER A 83 4.39 -30.34 -15.08
CA SER A 83 5.06 -31.54 -15.60
C SER A 83 4.08 -32.44 -16.32
#